data_AF-A0A2M7UGB5-F1
#
_entry.id   AF-A0A2M7UGB5-F1
#
_cell.length_a   1.000
_cell.length_b   1.000
_cell.length_c   1.000
_cell.angle_alpha   90.00
_cell.angle_beta   90.00
_cell.angle_gamma   90.00
#
_symmetry.space_group_name_H-M   'P 1'
#
loop_
_entity.id
_entity.type
_entity.pdbx_description
1 polymer ?
#
loop_
_entity_poly.entity_id
_entity_poly.type
_entity_poly.pdbx_seq_one_letter_code
_entity_poly.pdbx_strand_id
1 'polypeptide(L)'
;MSLDQIFTKLEESLSKSPFKLFEPLVEATHTFLLTPGKATRRGPHVRDNIDLKRYMFMVIVALLPVIIMGMYNIGRQTGISDFWLAIWKGALVMMPVVIVSYAVGAFWESIFAKIRGHVINEGLLVTGILFPLTLPPTIPLWQVAIGISFGIVIGKEVFGGTGMNLLNPALTARAFLFFTYPGNMSGDSVWAAVDGFSTATPLATAAAATGNAVDALHASPLHYTLNN
;
A
#
# COMPACT_ATOMS: atom_id res chain seq x y z
N MET A 1 12.87 24.66 19.56
CA MET A 1 12.57 23.34 20.15
C MET A 1 13.02 22.31 19.11
N SER A 2 13.98 21.44 19.44
CA SER A 2 14.44 20.43 18.47
C SER A 2 13.35 19.39 18.22
N LEU A 3 13.35 18.76 17.03
CA LEU A 3 12.38 17.70 16.71
C LEU A 3 12.37 16.60 17.78
N ASP A 4 13.55 16.27 18.31
CA ASP A 4 13.72 15.28 19.38
C ASP A 4 12.91 15.63 20.64
N GLN A 5 13.01 16.89 21.10
CA GLN A 5 12.26 17.39 22.26
C GLN A 5 10.74 17.43 22.05
N ILE A 6 10.27 17.54 20.81
CA ILE A 6 8.84 17.50 20.47
C ILE A 6 8.31 16.08 20.65
N PHE A 7 9.02 15.09 20.11
CA PHE A 7 8.62 13.69 20.22
C PHE A 7 8.67 13.19 21.67
N THR A 8 9.71 13.51 22.46
CA THR A 8 9.78 13.08 23.86
C THR A 8 8.63 13.63 24.71
N LYS A 9 8.24 14.89 24.48
CA LYS A 9 7.09 15.49 25.17
C LYS A 9 5.77 14.90 24.71
N LEU A 10 5.64 14.57 23.43
CA LEU A 10 4.44 13.95 22.87
C LEU A 10 4.25 12.54 23.44
N GLU A 11 5.32 11.76 23.52
CA GLU A 11 5.35 10.42 24.12
C GLU A 11 4.97 10.47 25.61
N GLU A 12 5.59 11.38 26.38
CA GLU A 12 5.27 11.55 27.80
C GLU A 12 3.80 11.99 28.03
N SER A 13 3.26 12.83 27.14
CA SER A 13 1.86 13.26 27.17
C SER A 13 0.91 12.10 26.82
N LEU A 14 1.24 11.30 25.80
CA LEU A 14 0.45 10.14 25.39
C LEU A 14 0.46 9.03 26.45
N SER A 15 1.57 8.82 27.14
CA SER A 15 1.70 7.84 28.23
C SER A 15 0.82 8.19 29.45
N LYS A 16 0.53 9.48 29.66
CA LYS A 16 -0.36 9.98 30.75
C LYS A 16 -1.83 10.07 30.34
N SER A 17 -2.13 10.04 29.04
CA SER A 17 -3.45 10.21 28.42
C SER A 17 -4.22 8.88 28.28
N PRO A 18 -5.56 8.87 28.05
CA PRO A 18 -6.26 7.66 27.59
C PRO A 18 -5.77 7.14 26.23
N PHE A 19 -5.07 7.96 25.43
CA PHE A 19 -4.58 7.61 24.10
C PHE A 19 -3.25 6.83 24.09
N LYS A 20 -2.90 6.12 25.16
CA LYS A 20 -1.68 5.27 25.27
C LYS A 20 -1.57 4.18 24.20
N LEU A 21 -2.60 3.98 23.39
CA LEU A 21 -2.60 3.02 22.28
C LEU A 21 -1.73 3.49 21.11
N PHE A 22 -1.54 4.81 20.96
CA PHE A 22 -0.77 5.43 19.87
C PHE A 22 0.70 5.69 20.21
N GLU A 23 1.13 5.40 21.45
CA GLU A 23 2.52 5.53 21.91
C GLU A 23 3.50 4.78 20.98
N PRO A 24 3.26 3.51 20.58
CA PRO A 24 4.15 2.81 19.67
C PRO A 24 4.23 3.46 18.28
N LEU A 25 3.17 4.12 17.80
CA LEU A 25 3.23 4.86 16.52
C LEU A 25 4.11 6.09 16.63
N VAL A 26 4.04 6.80 17.75
CA VAL A 26 4.89 7.97 17.96
C VAL A 26 6.35 7.55 18.05
N GLU A 27 6.65 6.46 18.76
CA GLU A 27 8.00 5.87 18.80
C GLU A 27 8.49 5.43 17.41
N ALA A 28 7.62 4.80 16.61
CA ALA A 28 7.93 4.42 15.24
C ALA A 28 8.24 5.63 14.36
N THR A 29 7.45 6.71 14.47
CA THR A 29 7.68 7.96 13.72
C THR A 29 8.94 8.69 14.16
N HIS A 30 9.25 8.67 15.46
CA HIS A 30 10.50 9.21 16.01
C HIS A 30 11.70 8.45 15.44
N THR A 31 11.65 7.12 15.48
CA THR A 31 12.69 6.25 14.92
C THR A 31 12.79 6.38 13.40
N PHE A 32 11.69 6.64 12.71
CA PHE A 32 11.65 6.87 11.26
C PHE A 32 12.34 8.18 10.88
N LEU A 33 12.06 9.27 11.59
CA LEU A 33 12.63 10.59 11.31
C LEU A 33 14.04 10.77 11.88
N LEU A 34 14.38 10.08 12.95
CA LEU A 34 15.65 10.21 13.67
C LEU A 34 16.35 8.85 13.75
N THR A 35 17.60 8.80 13.27
CA THR A 35 18.41 7.58 13.31
C THR A 35 18.76 7.21 14.76
N PRO A 36 18.49 5.97 15.23
CA PRO A 36 18.92 5.53 16.55
C PRO A 36 20.45 5.45 16.61
N GLY A 37 21.08 6.35 17.37
CA GLY A 37 22.54 6.51 17.46
C GLY A 37 23.26 5.48 18.34
N LYS A 38 22.97 4.18 18.22
CA LYS A 38 23.68 3.14 19.00
C LYS A 38 24.52 2.25 18.10
N ALA A 39 25.82 2.53 18.02
CA ALA A 39 26.82 1.67 17.38
C ALA A 39 27.30 0.57 18.34
N THR A 40 27.17 -0.69 17.95
CA THR A 40 27.68 -1.85 18.71
C THR A 40 29.21 -1.86 18.72
N ARG A 41 29.81 -1.91 19.91
CA ARG A 41 31.27 -1.82 20.11
C ARG A 41 32.01 -3.17 20.19
N ARG A 42 31.33 -4.32 20.13
CA ARG A 42 31.95 -5.67 20.21
C ARG A 42 31.34 -6.65 19.20
N GLY A 43 32.14 -7.61 18.73
CA GLY A 43 31.80 -8.60 17.68
C GLY A 43 30.78 -9.68 18.12
N PRO A 44 30.47 -10.70 17.27
CA PRO A 44 31.00 -11.00 15.94
C PRO A 44 29.96 -10.66 14.87
N HIS A 45 29.92 -9.39 14.44
CA HIS A 45 29.08 -8.99 13.31
C HIS A 45 30.00 -8.53 12.19
N VAL A 46 29.84 -9.12 11.00
CA VAL A 46 30.34 -8.51 9.76
C VAL A 46 29.61 -7.18 9.64
N ARG A 47 30.37 -6.08 9.53
CA ARG A 47 29.80 -4.75 9.40
C ARG A 47 29.20 -4.62 8.01
N ASP A 48 27.93 -4.99 7.90
CA ASP A 48 27.14 -4.65 6.74
C ASP A 48 26.59 -3.22 6.91
N ASN A 49 26.59 -2.46 5.83
CA ASN A 49 26.06 -1.09 5.80
C ASN A 49 24.56 -1.08 5.46
N ILE A 50 23.96 -2.26 5.30
CA ILE A 50 22.57 -2.40 4.92
C ILE A 50 21.73 -2.83 6.12
N ASP A 51 20.94 -1.85 6.59
CA ASP A 51 19.99 -2.00 7.69
C ASP A 51 18.60 -2.31 7.14
N LEU A 52 17.74 -2.96 7.94
CA LEU A 52 16.35 -3.28 7.58
C LEU A 52 15.60 -2.03 7.10
N LYS A 53 15.73 -0.92 7.84
CA LYS A 53 15.17 0.39 7.49
C LYS A 53 15.63 0.90 6.12
N ARG A 54 16.92 0.72 5.80
CA ARG A 54 17.49 1.15 4.51
C ARG A 54 16.93 0.31 3.35
N TYR A 55 16.84 -1.01 3.52
CA TYR A 55 16.21 -1.89 2.52
C TYR A 55 14.75 -1.53 2.29
N MET A 56 13.99 -1.28 3.36
CA MET A 56 12.58 -0.92 3.27
C MET A 56 12.36 0.41 2.54
N PHE A 57 13.19 1.42 2.81
CA PHE A 57 13.13 2.69 2.08
C PHE A 57 13.50 2.54 0.59
N MET A 58 14.47 1.69 0.26
CA MET A 58 14.85 1.41 -1.14
C MET A 58 13.67 0.82 -1.92
N VAL A 59 12.87 -0.06 -1.30
CA VAL A 59 11.64 -0.59 -1.91
C VAL A 59 10.62 0.51 -2.16
N ILE A 60 10.41 1.42 -1.21
CA ILE A 60 9.48 2.55 -1.38
C ILE A 60 9.92 3.44 -2.55
N VAL A 61 11.21 3.77 -2.64
CA VAL A 61 11.75 4.57 -3.75
C VAL A 61 11.56 3.84 -5.08
N ALA A 62 11.76 2.52 -5.13
CA ALA A 62 11.51 1.71 -6.32
C ALA A 62 10.02 1.66 -6.73
N LEU A 63 9.10 1.85 -5.79
CA LEU A 63 7.66 1.88 -6.05
C LEU A 63 7.16 3.26 -6.54
N LEU A 64 7.88 4.36 -6.29
CA LEU A 64 7.51 5.70 -6.79
C LEU A 64 7.20 5.76 -8.29
N PRO A 65 8.05 5.24 -9.22
CA PRO A 65 7.72 5.26 -10.64
C PRO A 65 6.44 4.47 -10.96
N VAL A 66 6.19 3.36 -10.25
CA VAL A 66 4.99 2.53 -10.43
C VAL A 66 3.74 3.29 -9.98
N ILE A 67 3.82 4.01 -8.86
CA ILE A 67 2.72 4.82 -8.33
C ILE A 67 2.38 5.97 -9.28
N ILE A 68 3.41 6.69 -9.78
CA ILE A 68 3.21 7.79 -10.73
C ILE A 68 2.55 7.27 -12.01
N MET A 69 3.01 6.14 -12.54
CA MET A 69 2.41 5.52 -13.72
C MET A 69 0.98 5.04 -13.45
N GLY A 70 0.71 4.48 -12.28
CA GLY A 70 -0.64 4.10 -11.84
C GLY A 70 -1.60 5.30 -11.80
N MET A 71 -1.18 6.41 -11.18
CA MET A 71 -1.96 7.65 -11.15
C MET A 71 -2.21 8.20 -12.55
N TYR A 72 -1.20 8.22 -13.41
CA TYR A 72 -1.36 8.65 -14.80
C TYR A 72 -2.37 7.78 -15.56
N ASN A 73 -2.30 6.46 -15.41
CA ASN A 73 -3.21 5.53 -16.08
C ASN A 73 -4.67 5.70 -15.63
N ILE A 74 -4.91 5.85 -14.31
CA ILE A 74 -6.24 6.15 -13.77
C ILE A 74 -6.75 7.49 -14.32
N GLY A 75 -5.90 8.51 -14.36
CA GLY A 75 -6.22 9.81 -14.93
C GLY A 75 -6.61 9.75 -16.40
N ARG A 76 -5.88 8.99 -17.21
CA ARG A 76 -6.16 8.83 -18.64
C ARG A 76 -7.48 8.12 -18.92
N GLN A 77 -7.87 7.17 -18.08
CA GLN A 77 -9.19 6.53 -18.18
C GLN A 77 -10.34 7.53 -18.02
N THR A 78 -10.11 8.70 -17.42
CA THR A 78 -11.11 9.77 -17.31
C THR A 78 -11.25 10.64 -18.57
N GLY A 79 -10.53 10.33 -19.65
CA GLY A 79 -10.60 11.07 -20.92
C GLY A 79 -9.67 12.29 -21.00
N ILE A 80 -8.77 12.46 -20.03
CA ILE A 80 -7.84 13.58 -19.96
C ILE A 80 -6.57 13.24 -20.73
N SER A 81 -6.24 14.05 -21.75
CA SER A 81 -5.02 13.91 -22.56
C SER A 81 -3.79 14.55 -21.91
N ASP A 82 -3.99 15.60 -21.10
CA ASP A 82 -2.91 16.35 -20.49
C ASP A 82 -2.23 15.55 -19.37
N PHE A 83 -0.92 15.37 -19.49
CA PHE A 83 -0.12 14.53 -18.58
C PHE A 83 -0.28 14.92 -17.10
N TRP A 84 -0.07 16.20 -16.79
CA TRP A 84 -0.13 16.69 -15.41
C TRP A 84 -1.54 16.63 -14.81
N LEU A 85 -2.55 16.93 -15.63
CA LEU A 85 -3.94 16.92 -15.18
C LEU A 85 -4.45 15.48 -14.98
N ALA A 86 -4.01 14.54 -15.82
CA ALA A 86 -4.29 13.11 -15.65
C ALA A 86 -3.70 12.61 -14.33
N ILE A 87 -2.42 12.91 -14.04
CA ILE A 87 -1.79 12.52 -12.76
C ILE A 87 -2.56 13.11 -11.58
N TRP A 88 -2.93 14.39 -11.64
CA TRP A 88 -3.66 15.04 -10.55
C TRP A 88 -5.01 14.36 -10.28
N LYS A 89 -5.78 14.07 -11.33
CA LYS A 89 -7.07 13.38 -11.20
C LYS A 89 -6.93 11.94 -10.72
N GLY A 90 -5.95 11.20 -11.24
CA GLY A 90 -5.67 9.85 -10.76
C GLY A 90 -5.19 9.82 -9.31
N ALA A 91 -4.40 10.82 -8.89
CA ALA A 91 -4.00 10.98 -7.50
C ALA A 91 -5.21 11.22 -6.59
N LEU A 92 -6.19 12.04 -7.00
CA LEU A 92 -7.40 12.27 -6.20
C LEU A 92 -8.23 10.98 -5.98
N VAL A 93 -8.21 10.05 -6.94
CA VAL A 93 -8.89 8.75 -6.81
C VAL A 93 -8.08 7.77 -5.96
N MET A 94 -6.77 7.70 -6.18
CA MET A 94 -5.88 6.73 -5.53
C MET A 94 -5.53 7.10 -4.08
N MET A 95 -5.36 8.39 -3.78
CA MET A 95 -4.93 8.88 -2.47
C MET A 95 -5.85 8.45 -1.32
N PRO A 96 -7.19 8.56 -1.43
CA PRO A 96 -8.09 8.07 -0.38
C PRO A 96 -7.90 6.58 -0.05
N VAL A 97 -7.70 5.73 -1.07
CA VAL A 97 -7.47 4.28 -0.89
C VAL A 97 -6.17 4.03 -0.12
N VAL A 98 -5.11 4.74 -0.49
CA VAL A 98 -3.79 4.65 0.19
C VAL A 98 -3.89 5.14 1.64
N ILE A 99 -4.57 6.26 1.88
CA ILE A 99 -4.76 6.82 3.23
C ILE A 99 -5.51 5.83 4.12
N VAL A 100 -6.61 5.24 3.63
CA VAL A 100 -7.39 4.27 4.41
C VAL A 100 -6.57 3.00 4.70
N SER A 101 -5.84 2.49 3.71
CA SER A 101 -4.93 1.35 3.88
C SER A 101 -3.92 1.59 5.00
N TYR A 102 -3.24 2.74 4.99
CA TYR A 102 -2.29 3.11 6.03
C TYR A 102 -2.94 3.35 7.39
N ALA A 103 -4.05 4.07 7.44
CA ALA A 103 -4.71 4.40 8.70
C ALA A 103 -5.17 3.15 9.44
N VAL A 104 -5.85 2.24 8.74
CA VAL A 104 -6.37 1.00 9.31
C VAL A 104 -5.23 0.03 9.62
N GLY A 105 -4.23 -0.05 8.75
CA GLY A 105 -3.09 -0.93 8.99
C GLY A 105 -2.23 -0.48 10.16
N ALA A 106 -1.97 0.82 10.28
CA ALA A 106 -1.25 1.40 11.40
C ALA A 106 -2.02 1.18 12.70
N PHE A 107 -3.34 1.36 12.66
CA PHE A 107 -4.21 1.11 13.81
C PHE A 107 -4.06 -0.32 14.35
N TRP A 108 -4.17 -1.33 13.51
CA TRP A 108 -4.02 -2.73 13.94
C TRP A 108 -2.61 -3.05 14.41
N GLU A 109 -1.59 -2.62 13.68
CA GLU A 109 -0.20 -2.89 14.05
C GLU A 109 0.17 -2.27 15.40
N SER A 110 -0.37 -1.09 15.72
CA SER A 110 -0.17 -0.44 17.02
C SER A 110 -0.77 -1.22 18.17
N ILE A 111 -1.96 -1.77 17.96
CA ILE A 111 -2.65 -2.60 18.96
C ILE A 111 -1.81 -3.84 19.25
N PHE A 112 -1.37 -4.55 18.22
CA PHE A 112 -0.60 -5.78 18.39
C PHE A 112 0.81 -5.53 18.96
N ALA A 113 1.49 -4.46 18.52
CA ALA A 113 2.76 -4.03 19.08
C ALA A 113 2.67 -3.75 20.58
N LYS A 114 1.58 -3.08 21.01
CA LYS A 114 1.34 -2.82 22.44
C LYS A 114 1.04 -4.10 23.23
N ILE A 115 0.24 -5.00 22.68
CA ILE A 115 -0.10 -6.27 23.35
C ILE A 115 1.16 -7.14 23.53
N ARG A 116 2.09 -7.10 22.57
CA ARG A 116 3.30 -7.94 22.56
C ARG A 116 4.56 -7.25 23.07
N GLY A 117 4.51 -5.94 23.33
CA GLY A 117 5.62 -5.17 23.87
C GLY A 117 6.85 -5.08 22.96
N HIS A 118 6.66 -5.14 21.63
CA HIS A 118 7.75 -4.93 20.67
C HIS A 118 7.56 -3.64 19.88
N VAL A 119 8.66 -3.08 19.39
CA VAL A 119 8.67 -1.90 18.52
C VAL A 119 7.94 -2.19 17.21
N ILE A 120 7.25 -1.18 16.66
CA ILE A 120 6.64 -1.27 15.33
C ILE A 120 7.74 -1.35 14.28
N ASN A 121 7.61 -2.31 13.37
CA ASN A 121 8.53 -2.45 12.25
C ASN A 121 7.97 -1.71 11.03
N GLU A 122 8.86 -1.24 10.16
CA GLU A 122 8.49 -0.50 8.94
C GLU A 122 7.79 -1.38 7.89
N GLY A 123 7.65 -2.70 8.15
CA GLY A 123 6.88 -3.69 7.37
C GLY A 123 5.56 -3.16 6.81
N LEU A 124 4.89 -2.33 7.61
CA LEU A 124 3.63 -1.69 7.23
C LEU A 124 3.76 -0.70 6.07
N LEU A 125 4.86 0.05 5.99
CA LEU A 125 5.04 1.09 4.98
C LEU A 125 4.98 0.48 3.58
N VAL A 126 5.61 -0.67 3.39
CA VAL A 126 5.58 -1.38 2.10
C VAL A 126 4.23 -2.06 1.87
N THR A 127 3.65 -2.68 2.89
CA THR A 127 2.34 -3.36 2.77
C THR A 127 1.21 -2.38 2.44
N GLY A 128 1.22 -1.23 3.12
CA GLY A 128 0.20 -0.19 3.02
C GLY A 128 0.15 0.50 1.65
N ILE A 129 1.26 0.49 0.89
CA ILE A 129 1.31 1.00 -0.48
C ILE A 129 1.08 -0.09 -1.53
N LEU A 130 1.58 -1.31 -1.29
CA LEU A 130 1.40 -2.44 -2.21
C LEU A 130 -0.05 -2.89 -2.29
N PHE A 131 -0.78 -2.88 -1.16
CA PHE A 131 -2.17 -3.33 -1.16
C PHE A 131 -3.07 -2.47 -2.08
N PRO A 132 -3.13 -1.12 -1.94
CA PRO A 132 -3.84 -0.24 -2.87
C PRO A 132 -3.47 -0.41 -4.35
N LEU A 133 -2.19 -0.65 -4.64
CA LEU A 133 -1.72 -0.87 -6.03
C LEU A 133 -2.28 -2.14 -6.67
N THR A 134 -2.78 -3.09 -5.88
CA THR A 134 -3.36 -4.35 -6.37
C THR A 134 -4.88 -4.33 -6.47
N LEU A 135 -5.50 -3.22 -6.07
CA LEU A 135 -6.95 -3.05 -6.05
C LEU A 135 -7.43 -2.19 -7.22
N PRO A 136 -8.69 -2.35 -7.64
CA PRO A 136 -9.32 -1.44 -8.58
C PRO A 136 -9.48 -0.02 -7.99
N PRO A 137 -9.43 1.03 -8.81
CA PRO A 137 -9.54 2.42 -8.35
C PRO A 137 -10.94 2.79 -7.84
N THR A 138 -11.98 2.05 -8.23
CA THR A 138 -13.39 2.30 -7.88
C THR A 138 -13.83 1.56 -6.61
N ILE A 139 -12.92 0.83 -5.95
CA ILE A 139 -13.27 0.02 -4.78
C ILE A 139 -13.76 0.92 -3.62
N PRO A 140 -14.89 0.58 -2.98
CA PRO A 140 -15.36 1.31 -1.82
C PRO A 140 -14.34 1.31 -0.67
N LEU A 141 -14.13 2.47 -0.05
CA LEU A 141 -13.11 2.67 1.01
C LEU A 141 -13.29 1.72 2.20
N TRP A 142 -14.52 1.34 2.53
CA TRP A 142 -14.79 0.41 3.63
C TRP A 142 -14.33 -1.02 3.30
N GLN A 143 -14.37 -1.45 2.03
CA GLN A 143 -13.84 -2.77 1.64
C GLN A 143 -12.32 -2.79 1.76
N VAL A 144 -11.66 -1.69 1.41
CA VAL A 144 -10.21 -1.52 1.61
C VAL A 144 -9.87 -1.68 3.09
N ALA A 145 -10.64 -1.04 3.98
CA ALA A 145 -10.46 -1.13 5.43
C ALA A 145 -10.60 -2.56 5.96
N ILE A 146 -11.62 -3.31 5.52
CA ILE A 146 -11.81 -4.70 5.96
C ILE A 146 -10.71 -5.60 5.38
N GLY A 147 -10.36 -5.42 4.11
CA GLY A 147 -9.31 -6.21 3.44
C GLY A 147 -7.96 -6.07 4.12
N ILE A 148 -7.50 -4.83 4.38
CA ILE A 148 -6.22 -4.59 5.05
C ILE A 148 -6.25 -5.07 6.50
N SER A 149 -7.38 -4.96 7.19
CA SER A 149 -7.57 -5.52 8.54
C SER A 149 -7.34 -7.02 8.53
N PHE A 150 -7.94 -7.75 7.58
CA PHE A 150 -7.73 -9.19 7.46
C PHE A 150 -6.27 -9.54 7.15
N GLY A 151 -5.66 -8.86 6.18
CA GLY A 151 -4.28 -9.12 5.79
C GLY A 151 -3.27 -8.87 6.90
N ILE A 152 -3.44 -7.82 7.70
CA ILE A 152 -2.54 -7.52 8.81
C ILE A 152 -2.80 -8.44 10.00
N VAL A 153 -4.06 -8.58 10.43
CA VAL A 153 -4.35 -9.41 11.60
C VAL A 153 -4.03 -10.87 11.33
N ILE A 154 -4.57 -11.45 10.26
CA ILE A 154 -4.42 -12.88 9.95
C ILE A 154 -3.11 -13.17 9.21
N GLY A 155 -2.74 -12.34 8.24
CA GLY A 155 -1.57 -12.59 7.39
C GLY A 155 -0.22 -12.23 8.04
N LYS A 156 -0.21 -11.37 9.08
CA LYS A 156 1.03 -10.88 9.72
C LYS A 156 1.02 -11.09 11.24
N GLU A 157 0.07 -10.50 11.95
CA GLU A 157 0.14 -10.39 13.41
C GLU A 157 -0.11 -11.73 14.12
N VAL A 158 -1.06 -12.54 13.66
CA VAL A 158 -1.31 -13.89 14.22
C VAL A 158 -0.05 -14.75 14.26
N PHE A 159 0.83 -14.63 13.26
CA PHE A 159 2.04 -15.46 13.14
C PHE A 159 3.26 -14.93 13.90
N GLY A 160 3.18 -13.73 14.48
CA GLY A 160 4.35 -13.17 15.17
C GLY A 160 4.64 -11.71 14.83
N GLY A 161 4.09 -11.19 13.75
CA GLY A 161 4.47 -9.88 13.21
C GLY A 161 5.62 -9.99 12.20
N THR A 162 6.26 -8.86 11.93
CA THR A 162 7.24 -8.71 10.84
C THR A 162 8.44 -9.65 10.98
N GLY A 163 8.70 -10.48 9.96
CA GLY A 163 9.79 -11.46 9.93
C GLY A 163 9.36 -12.90 10.18
N MET A 164 8.13 -13.13 10.66
CA MET A 164 7.53 -14.46 10.85
C MET A 164 6.33 -14.70 9.90
N ASN A 165 6.19 -13.87 8.87
CA ASN A 165 5.08 -13.95 7.93
C ASN A 165 5.18 -15.22 7.08
N LEU A 166 4.24 -16.15 7.25
CA LEU A 166 4.13 -17.31 6.36
C LEU A 166 3.69 -16.89 4.94
N LEU A 167 2.82 -15.88 4.86
CA LEU A 167 2.23 -15.37 3.62
C LEU A 167 2.46 -13.86 3.48
N ASN A 168 2.42 -13.36 2.25
CA ASN A 168 2.48 -11.92 2.00
C ASN A 168 1.19 -11.25 2.52
N PRO A 169 1.24 -10.31 3.49
CA PRO A 169 0.05 -9.70 4.08
C PRO A 169 -0.79 -8.90 3.06
N ALA A 170 -0.16 -8.20 2.12
CA ALA A 170 -0.85 -7.43 1.08
C ALA A 170 -1.61 -8.35 0.11
N LEU A 171 -0.97 -9.44 -0.32
CA LEU A 171 -1.62 -10.42 -1.20
C LEU A 171 -2.70 -11.22 -0.46
N THR A 172 -2.52 -11.46 0.84
CA THR A 172 -3.54 -12.11 1.69
C THR A 172 -4.78 -11.24 1.81
N ALA A 173 -4.61 -9.92 2.04
CA ALA A 173 -5.70 -8.95 2.02
C ALA A 173 -6.43 -8.94 0.67
N ARG A 174 -5.69 -8.95 -0.44
CA ARG A 174 -6.26 -8.98 -1.79
C ARG A 174 -7.04 -10.27 -2.06
N ALA A 175 -6.48 -11.43 -1.70
CA ALA A 175 -7.13 -12.72 -1.87
C ALA A 175 -8.44 -12.79 -1.07
N PHE A 176 -8.43 -12.27 0.16
CA PHE A 176 -9.64 -12.16 0.96
C PHE A 176 -10.73 -11.34 0.25
N LEU A 177 -10.40 -10.14 -0.26
CA LEU A 177 -11.36 -9.31 -0.99
C LEU A 177 -11.85 -9.96 -2.29
N PHE A 178 -10.97 -10.67 -2.99
CA PHE A 178 -11.31 -11.38 -4.23
C PHE A 178 -12.42 -12.43 -4.00
N PHE A 179 -12.34 -13.21 -2.93
CA PHE A 179 -13.35 -14.24 -2.63
C PHE A 179 -14.60 -13.71 -1.94
N THR A 180 -14.49 -12.64 -1.15
CA THR A 180 -15.62 -12.10 -0.40
C THR A 180 -16.47 -11.11 -1.19
N TYR A 181 -15.84 -10.32 -2.07
CA TYR A 181 -16.50 -9.27 -2.87
C TYR A 181 -16.14 -9.36 -4.35
N PRO A 182 -16.49 -10.47 -5.04
CA PRO A 182 -16.11 -10.67 -6.43
C PRO A 182 -16.67 -9.58 -7.36
N GLY A 183 -17.87 -9.04 -7.10
CA GLY A 183 -18.48 -8.01 -7.93
C GLY A 183 -17.73 -6.67 -7.98
N ASN A 184 -16.90 -6.38 -6.98
CA ASN A 184 -16.08 -5.16 -6.91
C ASN A 184 -14.59 -5.43 -7.17
N MET A 185 -14.22 -6.67 -7.46
CA MET A 185 -12.84 -7.11 -7.68
C MET A 185 -12.63 -7.76 -9.05
N SER A 186 -13.70 -8.27 -9.65
CA SER A 186 -13.70 -9.02 -10.91
C SER A 186 -14.78 -8.48 -11.84
N GLY A 187 -14.50 -8.53 -13.15
CA GLY A 187 -15.39 -8.01 -14.19
C GLY A 187 -14.77 -6.82 -14.93
N ASP A 188 -15.44 -6.42 -16.02
CA ASP A 188 -14.91 -5.45 -16.99
C ASP A 188 -15.18 -3.99 -16.60
N SER A 189 -16.26 -3.73 -15.84
CA SER A 189 -16.64 -2.38 -15.38
C SER A 189 -15.83 -1.89 -14.18
N VAL A 190 -15.24 -2.80 -13.42
CA VAL A 190 -14.54 -2.51 -12.15
C VAL A 190 -13.20 -1.79 -12.39
N TRP A 191 -12.58 -2.04 -13.55
CA TRP A 191 -11.25 -1.52 -13.89
C TRP A 191 -11.28 -0.17 -14.63
N ALA A 192 -12.46 0.38 -14.89
CA ALA A 192 -12.64 1.69 -15.48
C ALA A 192 -12.90 2.75 -14.39
N ALA A 193 -12.14 3.86 -14.43
CA ALA A 193 -12.27 4.95 -13.47
C ALA A 193 -13.53 5.82 -13.66
N VAL A 194 -14.24 5.70 -14.79
CA VAL A 194 -15.44 6.50 -15.12
C VAL A 194 -16.64 5.60 -15.31
N ASP A 195 -17.72 5.93 -14.60
CA ASP A 195 -19.02 5.30 -14.74
C ASP A 195 -19.58 5.57 -16.15
N GLY A 196 -19.89 4.51 -16.90
CA GLY A 196 -20.38 4.57 -18.28
C GLY A 196 -19.42 4.04 -19.36
N PHE A 197 -18.18 3.69 -19.02
CA PHE A 197 -17.27 2.96 -19.91
C PHE A 197 -16.97 1.57 -19.35
N SER A 198 -17.59 0.54 -19.95
CA SER A 198 -17.25 -0.86 -19.67
C SER A 198 -16.31 -1.35 -20.76
N THR A 199 -15.05 -1.59 -20.42
CA THR A 199 -14.05 -2.14 -21.35
C THR A 199 -13.55 -3.45 -20.81
N ALA A 200 -13.57 -4.48 -21.65
CA ALA A 200 -12.95 -5.75 -21.29
C ALA A 200 -11.46 -5.55 -21.00
N THR A 201 -10.97 -6.21 -19.95
CA THR A 201 -9.55 -6.16 -19.61
C THR A 201 -8.72 -6.63 -20.81
N PRO A 202 -7.47 -6.15 -21.01
CA PRO A 202 -6.63 -6.55 -22.14
C PRO A 202 -6.51 -8.08 -22.27
N LEU A 203 -6.44 -8.76 -21.12
CA LEU A 203 -6.36 -10.21 -21.07
C LEU A 203 -7.69 -10.87 -21.48
N ALA A 204 -8.82 -10.33 -21.04
CA ALA A 204 -10.14 -10.82 -21.46
C ALA A 204 -10.38 -10.56 -22.97
N THR A 205 -9.98 -9.40 -23.50
CA THR A 205 -10.06 -9.11 -24.94
C THR A 205 -9.16 -10.03 -25.76
N ALA A 206 -7.95 -10.32 -25.27
CA ALA A 206 -7.04 -11.25 -25.93
C ALA A 206 -7.55 -12.70 -25.86
N ALA A 207 -8.13 -13.12 -24.74
CA ALA A 207 -8.70 -14.45 -24.57
C ALA A 207 -9.98 -14.65 -25.40
N ALA A 208 -10.77 -13.60 -25.60
CA ALA A 208 -11.97 -13.61 -26.44
C ALA A 208 -11.67 -13.42 -27.94
N ALA A 209 -10.44 -13.08 -28.31
CA ALA A 209 -10.08 -12.87 -29.71
C ALA A 209 -10.02 -14.20 -30.47
N THR A 210 -10.82 -14.32 -31.53
CA THR A 210 -10.80 -15.46 -32.47
C THR A 210 -9.71 -15.34 -33.56
N GLY A 211 -8.85 -14.33 -33.49
CA GLY A 211 -7.76 -14.04 -34.43
C GLY A 211 -6.50 -13.50 -33.72
N ASN A 212 -5.69 -12.67 -34.39
CA ASN A 212 -4.50 -12.07 -33.78
C ASN A 212 -4.90 -11.18 -32.58
N ALA A 213 -4.49 -11.60 -31.37
CA ALA A 213 -4.80 -10.90 -30.13
C ALA A 213 -4.32 -9.43 -30.12
N VAL A 214 -3.27 -9.13 -30.89
CA VAL A 214 -2.68 -7.78 -31.00
C VAL A 214 -3.64 -6.81 -31.70
N ASP A 215 -4.31 -7.24 -32.78
CA ASP A 215 -5.26 -6.40 -33.51
C ASP A 215 -6.53 -6.13 -32.70
N ALA A 216 -6.98 -7.12 -31.92
CA ALA A 216 -8.10 -6.99 -30.99
C ALA A 216 -7.79 -6.02 -29.83
N LEU A 217 -6.53 -5.95 -29.39
CA LEU A 217 -6.07 -5.00 -28.37
C LEU A 217 -5.96 -3.57 -28.89
N HIS A 218 -5.52 -3.38 -30.14
CA HIS A 218 -5.45 -2.06 -30.78
C HIS A 218 -6.83 -1.45 -31.09
N ALA A 219 -7.84 -2.30 -31.33
CA ALA A 219 -9.21 -1.88 -31.54
C ALA A 219 -9.98 -1.53 -30.24
N SER A 220 -9.39 -1.79 -29.07
CA SER A 220 -10.03 -1.47 -27.78
C SER A 220 -10.11 0.05 -27.56
N PRO A 221 -11.23 0.58 -27.02
CA PRO A 221 -11.42 2.02 -26.76
C PRO A 221 -10.34 2.68 -25.88
N LEU A 222 -9.60 1.87 -25.11
CA LEU A 222 -8.49 2.33 -24.28
C LEU A 222 -7.16 2.46 -25.04
N HIS A 223 -7.11 2.15 -26.35
CA HIS A 223 -5.93 2.16 -27.20
C HIS A 223 -4.71 1.62 -26.45
N TYR A 224 -4.71 0.31 -26.15
CA TYR A 224 -3.54 -0.32 -25.53
C TYR A 224 -2.38 -0.22 -26.52
N THR A 225 -1.51 0.77 -26.34
CA THR A 225 -0.34 1.01 -27.19
C THR A 225 0.73 0.00 -26.85
N LEU A 226 0.59 -1.22 -27.33
CA LEU A 226 1.77 -2.03 -27.63
C LEU A 226 2.30 -1.49 -28.96
N ASN A 227 3.08 -0.41 -28.89
CA ASN A 227 3.92 -0.04 -30.03
C ASN A 227 4.92 -1.19 -30.24
N ASN A 228 4.93 -1.75 -31.45
CA ASN A 228 6.12 -2.44 -31.95
C ASN A 228 7.29 -1.46 -32.00
#